data_AF-A0A960H650-F1
#
_entry.id   AF-A0A960H650-F1
#
_cell.length_a   1.000
_cell.length_b   1.000
_cell.length_c   1.000
_cell.angle_alpha   90.00
_cell.angle_beta   90.00
_cell.angle_gamma   90.00
#
_symmetry.space_group_name_H-M   'P 1'
#
loop_
_entity.id
_entity.type
_entity.pdbx_description
1 polymer ?
#
loop_
_entity_poly.entity_id
_entity_poly.type
_entity_poly.pdbx_seq_one_letter_code
_entity_poly.pdbx_strand_id
1 'polypeptide(L)'
;SMRDVEAWYQRAGRALHVEGHKPHEKSVARHLLEELGFDPDLVDQAIADPTTGDEVLADHNRVVEAAGYGVPTLFFPDGQCLFGPVLVDPPTGDAAVRLWDAVVAWTEFPHLYELQRPKTPADEAVIADTFRPYLEARDWVSINRGKVINFDDR
;
A
#
# COMPACT_ATOMS: atom_id res chain seq x y z
N SER A 1 16.05 -3.96 -11.47
CA SER A 1 16.78 -4.34 -10.23
C SER A 1 15.91 -4.00 -9.02
N MET A 2 16.23 -4.47 -7.80
CA MET A 2 15.44 -4.09 -6.62
C MET A 2 15.41 -2.58 -6.36
N ARG A 3 16.49 -1.86 -6.69
CA ARG A 3 16.53 -0.39 -6.58
C ARG A 3 15.58 0.30 -7.55
N ASP A 4 15.41 -0.26 -8.76
CA ASP A 4 14.49 0.32 -9.76
C ASP A 4 13.04 0.10 -9.34
N VAL A 5 12.73 -1.07 -8.75
CA VAL A 5 11.41 -1.36 -8.19
C VAL A 5 11.09 -0.42 -7.03
N GLU A 6 12.06 -0.17 -6.14
CA GLU A 6 11.93 0.79 -5.04
C GLU A 6 11.65 2.21 -5.56
N ALA A 7 12.43 2.68 -6.54
CA ALA A 7 12.25 4.00 -7.14
C ALA A 7 10.88 4.14 -7.81
N TRP A 8 10.45 3.14 -8.58
CA TRP A 8 9.12 3.10 -9.19
C TRP A 8 8.02 3.12 -8.14
N TYR A 9 8.11 2.24 -7.13
CA TYR A 9 7.11 2.14 -6.06
C TYR A 9 6.96 3.47 -5.31
N GLN A 10 8.07 4.10 -4.95
CA GLN A 10 8.06 5.40 -4.29
C GLN A 10 7.43 6.49 -5.17
N ARG A 11 7.82 6.56 -6.46
CA ARG A 11 7.33 7.60 -7.36
C ARG A 11 5.86 7.45 -7.70
N ALA A 12 5.43 6.24 -8.04
CA ALA A 12 4.03 5.91 -8.33
C ALA A 12 3.15 6.08 -7.09
N GLY A 13 3.63 5.64 -5.93
CA GLY A 13 2.95 5.84 -4.65
C GLY A 13 2.77 7.32 -4.31
N ARG A 14 3.81 8.15 -4.50
CA ARG A 14 3.71 9.60 -4.32
C ARG A 14 2.73 10.24 -5.31
N ALA A 15 2.80 9.86 -6.58
CA ALA A 15 1.87 10.33 -7.63
C ALA A 15 0.42 10.11 -7.19
N LEU A 16 0.10 8.90 -6.75
CA LEU A 16 -1.26 8.55 -6.34
C LEU A 16 -1.68 9.17 -5.00
N HIS A 17 -0.85 9.02 -3.98
CA HIS A 17 -1.26 9.29 -2.60
C HIS A 17 -1.08 10.74 -2.17
N VAL A 18 -0.16 11.47 -2.82
CA VAL A 18 0.19 12.85 -2.44
C VAL A 18 -0.23 13.84 -3.52
N GLU A 19 -0.01 13.49 -4.78
CA GLU A 19 -0.19 14.42 -5.92
C GLU A 19 -1.55 14.26 -6.61
N GLY A 20 -2.29 13.18 -6.33
CA GLY A 20 -3.60 12.92 -6.94
C GLY A 20 -3.53 12.54 -8.42
N HIS A 21 -2.40 12.03 -8.88
CA HIS A 21 -2.22 11.48 -10.22
C HIS A 21 -2.59 9.99 -10.27
N LYS A 22 -2.89 9.49 -11.48
CA LYS A 22 -3.39 8.13 -11.69
C LYS A 22 -2.31 7.22 -12.31
N PRO A 23 -1.35 6.69 -11.55
CA PRO A 23 -0.25 5.88 -12.12
C PRO A 23 -0.73 4.56 -12.75
N HIS A 24 -1.98 4.15 -12.53
CA HIS A 24 -2.60 3.02 -13.22
C HIS A 24 -3.08 3.37 -14.64
N GLU A 25 -3.14 4.64 -15.01
CA GLU A 25 -3.33 5.06 -16.40
C GLU A 25 -2.00 5.00 -17.16
N LYS A 26 -2.00 4.37 -18.35
CA LYS A 26 -0.77 4.14 -19.12
C LYS A 26 0.01 5.43 -19.41
N SER A 27 -0.67 6.52 -19.78
CA SER A 27 -0.03 7.80 -20.08
C SER A 27 0.72 8.37 -18.88
N VAL A 28 0.10 8.30 -17.69
CA VAL A 28 0.73 8.74 -16.44
C VAL A 28 1.90 7.82 -16.10
N ALA A 29 1.72 6.50 -16.17
CA ALA A 29 2.79 5.55 -15.89
C ALA A 29 4.03 5.78 -16.76
N ARG A 30 3.85 5.98 -18.07
CA ARG A 30 4.93 6.30 -19.02
C ARG A 30 5.66 7.58 -18.62
N HIS A 31 4.91 8.64 -18.31
CA HIS A 31 5.50 9.91 -17.87
C HIS A 31 6.33 9.76 -16.59
N LEU A 32 5.84 9.00 -15.60
CA LEU A 32 6.57 8.74 -14.36
C LEU A 32 7.86 7.94 -14.60
N LEU A 33 7.87 7.00 -15.55
CA LEU A 33 9.09 6.28 -15.93
C LEU A 33 10.10 7.21 -16.60
N GLU A 34 9.66 8.10 -17.49
CA GLU A 34 10.54 9.10 -18.12
C GLU A 34 11.20 10.01 -17.07
N GLU A 35 10.45 10.47 -16.06
CA GLU A 35 11.00 11.27 -14.96
C GLU A 35 12.10 10.54 -14.18
N LEU A 36 11.99 9.22 -14.05
CA LEU A 36 12.98 8.36 -13.42
C LEU A 36 14.15 7.99 -14.35
N GLY A 37 14.10 8.39 -15.62
CA GLY A 37 15.11 8.07 -16.64
C GLY A 37 14.97 6.67 -17.22
N PHE A 38 13.81 6.03 -17.08
CA PHE A 38 13.50 4.74 -17.68
C PHE A 38 12.83 4.90 -19.05
N ASP A 39 12.83 3.83 -19.83
CA ASP A 39 12.11 3.75 -21.10
C ASP A 39 10.58 3.69 -20.84
N PRO A 40 9.78 4.64 -21.33
CA PRO A 40 8.33 4.61 -21.17
C PRO A 40 7.68 3.36 -21.79
N ASP A 41 8.29 2.75 -22.81
CA ASP A 41 7.75 1.55 -23.46
C ASP A 41 7.71 0.33 -22.52
N LEU A 42 8.40 0.37 -21.38
CA LEU A 42 8.30 -0.65 -20.33
C LEU A 42 6.87 -0.88 -19.85
N VAL A 43 6.01 0.15 -19.87
CA VAL A 43 4.58 -0.01 -19.53
C VAL A 43 3.90 -0.99 -20.49
N ASP A 44 4.15 -0.84 -21.79
CA ASP A 44 3.52 -1.70 -22.80
C ASP A 44 4.14 -3.08 -22.82
N GLN A 45 5.46 -3.17 -22.61
CA GLN A 45 6.17 -4.44 -22.47
C GLN A 45 5.62 -5.25 -21.29
N ALA A 46 5.46 -4.64 -20.11
CA ALA A 46 4.93 -5.32 -18.92
C ALA A 46 3.47 -5.76 -19.10
N ILE A 47 2.63 -4.96 -19.78
CA ILE A 47 1.23 -5.31 -20.05
C ILE A 47 1.11 -6.43 -21.09
N ALA A 48 2.02 -6.45 -22.07
CA ALA A 48 2.04 -7.47 -23.12
C ALA A 48 2.64 -8.79 -22.63
N ASP A 49 3.44 -8.79 -21.55
CA ASP A 49 4.01 -9.98 -20.96
C ASP A 49 2.96 -10.73 -20.11
N PRO A 50 2.51 -11.92 -20.54
CA PRO A 50 1.50 -12.67 -19.78
C PRO A 50 2.00 -13.09 -18.38
N THR A 51 3.32 -13.20 -18.18
CA THR A 51 3.89 -13.61 -16.89
C THR A 51 3.75 -12.55 -15.81
N THR A 52 3.66 -11.26 -16.19
CA THR A 52 3.48 -10.16 -15.23
C THR A 52 2.17 -10.32 -14.43
N GLY A 53 1.09 -10.77 -15.09
CA GLY A 53 -0.17 -11.04 -14.42
C GLY A 53 -0.10 -12.23 -13.46
N ASP A 54 0.59 -13.29 -13.88
CA ASP A 54 0.80 -14.49 -13.07
C ASP A 54 1.63 -14.20 -11.81
N GLU A 55 2.68 -13.39 -11.94
CA GLU A 55 3.53 -12.97 -10.81
C GLU A 55 2.75 -12.14 -9.79
N VAL A 56 1.96 -11.15 -10.25
CA VAL A 56 1.11 -10.33 -9.37
C VAL A 56 0.06 -11.19 -8.65
N LEU A 57 -0.55 -12.15 -9.36
CA LEU A 57 -1.51 -13.07 -8.77
C LEU A 57 -0.85 -14.02 -7.76
N ALA A 58 0.37 -14.49 -8.02
CA ALA A 58 1.11 -15.33 -7.09
C ALA A 58 1.43 -14.58 -5.79
N ASP A 59 1.87 -13.32 -5.87
CA ASP A 59 2.11 -12.46 -4.69
C ASP A 59 0.82 -12.21 -3.90
N HIS A 60 -0.29 -11.97 -4.59
CA HIS A 60 -1.61 -11.85 -3.96
C HIS A 60 -2.02 -13.14 -3.24
N ASN A 61 -1.92 -14.28 -3.91
CA ASN A 61 -2.29 -15.58 -3.35
C ASN A 61 -1.45 -15.92 -2.12
N ARG A 62 -0.16 -15.61 -2.12
CA ARG A 62 0.70 -15.76 -0.94
C ARG A 62 0.14 -15.03 0.28
N VAL A 63 -0.41 -13.82 0.11
CA VAL A 63 -1.05 -13.06 1.21
C VAL A 63 -2.35 -13.72 1.65
N VAL A 64 -3.19 -14.16 0.71
CA VAL A 64 -4.48 -14.80 1.00
C VAL A 64 -4.30 -16.15 1.70
N GLU A 65 -3.35 -16.97 1.25
CA GLU A 65 -3.00 -18.25 1.86
C GLU A 65 -2.47 -18.09 3.29
N ALA A 66 -1.82 -16.96 3.58
CA ALA A 66 -1.41 -16.58 4.93
C ALA A 66 -2.56 -15.97 5.77
N ALA A 67 -3.81 -16.11 5.32
CA ALA A 67 -5.01 -15.51 5.92
C ALA A 67 -4.95 -13.97 6.03
N GLY A 68 -4.11 -13.32 5.23
CA GLY A 68 -4.06 -11.87 5.11
C GLY A 68 -5.33 -11.34 4.44
N TYR A 69 -5.91 -10.29 5.02
CA TYR A 69 -7.20 -9.72 4.57
C TYR A 69 -7.11 -8.23 4.21
N GLY A 70 -5.92 -7.63 4.24
CA GLY A 70 -5.73 -6.21 4.00
C GLY A 70 -4.27 -5.79 3.88
N VAL A 71 -4.07 -4.49 3.70
CA VAL A 71 -2.75 -3.87 3.58
C VAL A 71 -2.48 -2.86 4.70
N PRO A 72 -1.23 -2.75 5.17
CA PRO A 72 -0.09 -3.59 4.81
C PRO A 72 -0.16 -4.98 5.49
N THR A 73 0.37 -6.00 4.80
CA THR A 73 0.68 -7.32 5.40
C THR A 73 2.19 -7.52 5.28
N LEU A 74 2.86 -7.78 6.40
CA LEU A 74 4.31 -7.96 6.48
C LEU A 74 4.62 -9.44 6.70
N PHE A 75 5.65 -9.95 6.01
CA PHE A 75 6.20 -11.29 6.24
C PHE A 75 7.57 -11.18 6.92
N PHE A 76 7.78 -11.99 7.95
CA PHE A 76 9.01 -12.05 8.72
C PHE A 76 9.87 -13.26 8.31
N PRO A 77 11.20 -13.25 8.59
CA PRO A 77 12.10 -14.32 8.15
C PRO A 77 11.75 -15.73 8.65
N ASP A 78 11.03 -15.83 9.76
CA ASP A 78 10.56 -17.09 10.35
C ASP A 78 9.22 -17.57 9.76
N GLY A 79 8.69 -16.86 8.76
CA GLY A 79 7.45 -17.18 8.08
C GLY A 79 6.20 -16.61 8.76
N GLN A 80 6.33 -15.93 9.91
CA GLN A 80 5.21 -15.23 10.52
C GLN A 80 4.74 -14.08 9.62
N CYS A 81 3.44 -13.75 9.70
CA CYS A 81 2.91 -12.58 9.04
C CYS A 81 2.10 -11.72 10.02
N LEU A 82 2.24 -10.40 9.91
CA LEU A 82 1.47 -9.44 10.70
C LEU A 82 0.72 -8.49 9.76
N PHE A 83 -0.55 -8.20 10.10
CA PHE A 83 -1.29 -7.10 9.51
C PHE A 83 -0.94 -5.79 10.22
N GLY A 84 -0.65 -4.74 9.44
CA GLY A 84 -0.18 -3.45 9.94
C GLY A 84 1.36 -3.31 9.95
N PRO A 85 1.89 -2.26 10.62
CA PRO A 85 1.15 -1.21 11.32
C PRO A 85 0.35 -0.34 10.34
N VAL A 86 -0.89 -0.01 10.71
CA VAL A 86 -1.75 0.89 9.92
C VAL A 86 -1.60 2.30 10.45
N LEU A 87 -1.07 3.21 9.64
CA LEU A 87 -0.69 4.57 10.02
C LEU A 87 -1.32 5.60 9.08
N VAL A 88 -1.67 6.77 9.61
CA VAL A 88 -2.09 7.94 8.81
C VAL A 88 -0.86 8.75 8.42
N ASP A 89 -0.01 9.05 9.41
CA ASP A 89 1.25 9.77 9.24
C ASP A 89 2.41 8.90 9.75
N PRO A 90 3.16 8.23 8.84
CA PRO A 90 4.28 7.39 9.23
C PRO A 90 5.42 8.22 9.86
N PRO A 91 5.95 7.81 11.03
CA PRO A 91 7.05 8.51 11.67
C PRO A 91 8.36 8.39 10.87
N THR A 92 9.30 9.29 11.14
CA THR A 92 10.66 9.26 10.58
C THR A 92 11.73 9.26 11.68
N GLY A 93 12.98 9.00 11.31
CA GLY A 93 14.12 8.97 12.23
C GLY A 93 13.94 7.99 13.40
N ASP A 94 14.37 8.38 14.59
CA ASP A 94 14.32 7.53 15.79
C ASP A 94 12.89 7.07 16.14
N ALA A 95 11.87 7.85 15.79
CA ALA A 95 10.49 7.46 16.03
C ALA A 95 10.06 6.29 15.13
N ALA A 96 10.57 6.22 13.90
CA ALA A 96 10.34 5.10 13.00
C ALA A 96 10.99 3.82 13.52
N VAL A 97 12.23 3.92 14.02
CA VAL A 97 12.94 2.79 14.62
C VAL A 97 12.17 2.26 15.84
N ARG A 98 11.74 3.14 16.75
CA ARG A 98 10.94 2.73 17.92
C ARG A 98 9.63 2.02 17.54
N LEU A 99 8.95 2.51 16.51
CA LEU A 99 7.72 1.85 16.03
C LEU A 99 8.03 0.49 15.41
N TRP A 100 9.10 0.39 14.63
CA TRP A 100 9.54 -0.88 14.05
C TRP A 100 9.89 -1.91 15.12
N ASP A 101 10.64 -1.52 16.16
CA ASP A 101 10.96 -2.41 17.28
C ASP A 101 9.70 -2.92 17.99
N ALA A 102 8.69 -2.05 18.15
CA ALA A 102 7.40 -2.44 18.73
C ALA A 102 6.62 -3.44 17.84
N VAL A 103 6.70 -3.31 16.51
CA VAL A 103 6.10 -4.26 15.56
C VAL A 103 6.83 -5.60 15.60
N VAL A 104 8.17 -5.60 15.57
CA VAL A 104 8.97 -6.83 15.63
C VAL A 104 8.77 -7.55 16.96
N ALA A 105 8.63 -6.83 18.08
CA ALA A 105 8.38 -7.46 19.38
C ALA A 105 7.12 -8.35 19.41
N TRP A 106 6.12 -8.10 18.55
CA TRP A 106 4.95 -8.97 18.46
C TRP A 106 5.28 -10.38 17.98
N THR A 107 6.33 -10.56 17.17
CA THR A 107 6.72 -11.89 16.67
C THR A 107 7.25 -12.79 17.80
N GLU A 108 7.53 -12.25 18.99
CA GLU A 108 7.92 -12.99 20.19
C GLU A 108 6.71 -13.59 20.95
N PHE A 109 5.48 -13.17 20.62
CA PHE A 109 4.25 -13.58 21.32
C PHE A 109 3.29 -14.33 20.37
N PRO A 110 3.47 -15.64 20.15
CA PRO A 110 2.74 -16.41 19.13
C PRO A 110 1.22 -16.57 19.39
N HIS A 111 0.74 -16.09 20.54
CA HIS A 111 -0.67 -16.10 20.92
C HIS A 111 -1.25 -14.69 21.11
N LEU A 112 -0.52 -13.66 20.66
CA LEU A 112 -1.02 -12.29 20.54
C LEU A 112 -1.63 -12.12 19.15
N TYR A 113 -2.95 -11.92 19.09
CA TYR A 113 -3.68 -11.92 17.81
C TYR A 113 -4.11 -10.52 17.35
N GLU A 114 -4.52 -9.63 18.26
CA GLU A 114 -5.00 -8.31 17.89
C GLU A 114 -4.85 -7.30 19.03
N LEU A 115 -4.39 -6.10 18.68
CA LEU A 115 -4.45 -4.90 19.48
C LEU A 115 -4.75 -3.75 18.53
N GLN A 116 -5.90 -3.12 18.70
CA GLN A 116 -6.35 -2.06 17.81
C GLN A 116 -6.78 -0.84 18.61
N ARG A 117 -6.45 0.35 18.11
CA ARG A 117 -7.07 1.60 18.56
C ARG A 117 -8.40 1.79 17.83
N PRO A 118 -9.55 1.85 18.54
CA PRO A 118 -10.82 2.20 17.92
C PRO A 118 -10.73 3.62 17.33
N LYS A 119 -11.16 3.78 16.08
CA LYS A 119 -11.22 5.10 15.42
C LYS A 119 -12.48 5.84 15.89
N THR A 120 -12.31 7.10 16.25
CA THR A 120 -13.40 8.04 16.52
C THR A 120 -13.82 8.77 15.25
N PRO A 121 -14.98 9.45 15.21
CA PRO A 121 -15.36 10.29 14.08
C PRO A 121 -14.31 11.36 13.73
N ALA A 122 -13.59 11.89 14.74
CA ALA A 122 -12.49 12.84 14.51
C ALA A 122 -11.29 12.17 13.81
N ASP A 123 -10.95 10.94 14.18
CA ASP A 123 -9.90 10.17 13.48
C ASP A 123 -10.30 9.89 12.04
N GLU A 124 -11.58 9.59 11.80
CA GLU A 124 -12.10 9.37 10.44
C GLU A 124 -12.00 10.64 9.57
N ALA A 125 -12.29 11.81 10.13
CA ALA A 125 -12.14 13.09 9.43
C ALA A 125 -10.67 13.36 9.06
N VAL A 126 -9.74 13.14 10.00
CA VAL A 126 -8.29 13.27 9.75
C VAL A 126 -7.84 12.32 8.65
N ILE A 127 -8.30 11.07 8.66
CA ILE A 127 -8.00 10.08 7.61
C ILE A 127 -8.51 10.57 6.25
N ALA A 128 -9.78 11.01 6.18
CA ALA A 128 -10.38 11.47 4.95
C ALA A 128 -9.63 12.69 4.37
N ASP A 129 -9.28 13.66 5.22
CA ASP A 129 -8.53 14.84 4.81
C ASP A 129 -7.11 14.51 4.35
N THR A 130 -6.40 13.65 5.10
CA THR A 130 -5.02 13.25 4.77
C THR A 130 -4.96 12.52 3.43
N PHE A 131 -5.91 11.64 3.17
CA PHE A 131 -5.94 10.82 1.96
C PHE A 131 -6.81 11.41 0.85
N ARG A 132 -7.27 12.66 0.97
CA ARG A 132 -8.12 13.31 -0.03
C ARG A 132 -7.57 13.24 -1.45
N PRO A 133 -6.27 13.53 -1.73
CA PRO A 133 -5.71 13.40 -3.08
C PRO A 133 -5.87 11.98 -3.64
N TYR A 134 -5.62 10.95 -2.82
CA TYR A 134 -5.82 9.55 -3.20
C TYR A 134 -7.29 9.23 -3.47
N LEU A 135 -8.19 9.66 -2.58
CA LEU A 135 -9.62 9.38 -2.66
C LEU A 135 -10.24 9.98 -3.93
N GLU A 136 -9.76 11.16 -4.35
CA GLU A 136 -10.19 11.84 -5.57
C GLU A 136 -9.56 11.26 -6.84
N ALA A 137 -8.34 10.74 -6.76
CA ALA A 137 -7.61 10.21 -7.90
C ALA A 137 -7.94 8.76 -8.26
N ARG A 138 -8.33 7.92 -7.30
CA ARG A 138 -8.59 6.50 -7.56
C ARG A 138 -9.84 6.29 -8.43
N ASP A 139 -9.82 5.23 -9.25
CA ASP A 139 -10.99 4.80 -10.05
C ASP A 139 -11.80 3.66 -9.39
N TRP A 140 -11.42 3.26 -8.17
CA TRP A 140 -12.05 2.16 -7.43
C TRP A 140 -12.73 2.63 -6.15
N VAL A 141 -13.75 1.88 -5.73
CA VAL A 141 -14.48 2.12 -4.48
C VAL A 141 -13.81 1.45 -3.29
N SER A 142 -14.00 2.02 -2.10
CA SER A 142 -13.62 1.33 -0.86
C SER A 142 -14.68 0.32 -0.46
N ILE A 143 -14.24 -0.86 -0.06
CA ILE A 143 -15.10 -1.90 0.51
C ILE A 143 -14.66 -2.13 1.94
N ASN A 144 -15.61 -2.02 2.87
CA ASN A 144 -15.40 -2.41 4.27
C ASN A 144 -16.46 -3.44 4.65
N ARG A 145 -16.03 -4.65 5.01
CA ARG A 145 -16.91 -5.78 5.40
C ARG A 145 -18.05 -6.01 4.40
N GLY A 146 -17.72 -6.01 3.10
CA GLY A 146 -18.67 -6.26 2.02
C GLY A 146 -19.61 -5.10 1.67
N LYS A 147 -19.42 -3.92 2.27
CA LYS A 147 -20.19 -2.72 1.95
C LYS A 147 -19.31 -1.68 1.27
N VAL A 148 -19.83 -1.06 0.22
CA VAL A 148 -19.21 0.12 -0.40
C VAL A 148 -19.23 1.27 0.61
N ILE A 149 -18.07 1.90 0.79
CA ILE A 149 -17.88 3.08 1.64
C ILE A 149 -17.56 4.27 0.74
N ASN A 150 -18.41 5.29 0.81
CA ASN A 150 -18.16 6.61 0.23
C ASN A 150 -17.64 7.54 1.33
N PHE A 151 -16.61 8.32 0.99
CA PHE A 151 -16.03 9.30 1.90
C PHE A 151 -16.63 10.71 1.70
N ASP A 152 -17.46 10.90 0.66
CA ASP A 152 -18.12 12.18 0.36
C ASP A 152 -19.40 12.43 1.18
N ASP A 153 -19.90 11.40 1.87
CA ASP A 153 -21.16 11.44 2.64
C ASP A 153 -20.98 11.87 4.11
N ARG A 154 -19.83 12.44 4.49
CA ARG A 154 -19.50 12.80 5.88
C ARG A 154 -19.11 14.26 6.05
#